data_AF-A0A819TK40-F1
#
_entry.id   AF-A0A819TK40-F1
#
_cell.length_a   1.000
_cell.length_b   1.000
_cell.length_c   1.000
_cell.angle_alpha   90.00
_cell.angle_beta   90.00
_cell.angle_gamma   90.00
#
_symmetry.space_group_name_H-M   'P 1'
#
loop_
_entity.id
_entity.type
_entity.pdbx_description
1 polymer ?
#
loop_
_entity_poly.entity_id
_entity_poly.type
_entity_poly.pdbx_seq_one_letter_code
_entity_poly.pdbx_strand_id
1 'polypeptide(L)'
;MTTASSGAYSDFWALRTLSDSVMNYDVWRRMGELGGAGKNHCSPTEIRYLVLNIHEKIIPIEYGLLEVRSAFGGAGLYKLNSTYGCQYNGATCEHVAFHLCIREKNQGRIFINSEFRLN
;
A
#
# COMPACT_ATOMS: atom_id res chain seq x y z
N MET A 1 -9.66 6.33 -1.98
CA MET A 1 -10.57 5.26 -1.58
C MET A 1 -10.30 4.06 -2.49
N THR A 2 -9.37 3.20 -2.10
CA THR A 2 -8.90 2.04 -2.88
C THR A 2 -9.95 0.92 -2.90
N THR A 3 -10.08 0.16 -4.01
CA THR A 3 -11.19 -0.81 -4.24
C THR A 3 -10.75 -2.27 -4.03
N ALA A 4 -11.69 -3.13 -3.63
CA ALA A 4 -11.49 -4.56 -3.38
C ALA A 4 -12.37 -5.41 -4.31
N SER A 5 -11.78 -6.34 -5.07
CA SER A 5 -12.47 -7.10 -6.13
C SER A 5 -13.06 -8.47 -5.71
N SER A 6 -12.85 -8.96 -4.48
CA SER A 6 -13.21 -10.35 -4.13
C SER A 6 -13.67 -10.58 -2.69
N GLY A 7 -14.38 -9.62 -2.06
CA GLY A 7 -14.85 -9.82 -0.69
C GLY A 7 -13.88 -9.37 0.40
N ALA A 8 -12.66 -8.96 0.04
CA ALA A 8 -11.68 -8.43 0.97
C ALA A 8 -10.67 -7.50 0.28
N TYR A 9 -10.10 -6.57 1.04
CA TYR A 9 -9.01 -5.73 0.58
C TYR A 9 -7.66 -6.40 0.90
N SER A 10 -6.79 -6.51 -0.11
CA SER A 10 -5.43 -6.99 0.03
C SER A 10 -4.51 -6.09 -0.79
N ASP A 11 -3.46 -5.58 -0.15
CA ASP A 11 -2.39 -4.83 -0.79
C ASP A 11 -1.11 -5.14 -0.03
N PHE A 12 -0.17 -5.79 -0.70
CA PHE A 12 1.13 -6.11 -0.12
C PHE A 12 2.23 -5.16 -0.61
N TRP A 13 1.94 -4.35 -1.63
CA TRP A 13 2.92 -3.48 -2.27
C TRP A 13 3.04 -2.14 -1.53
N ALA A 14 1.91 -1.51 -1.21
CA ALA A 14 1.88 -0.15 -0.67
C ALA A 14 1.20 -0.01 0.71
N LEU A 15 0.52 -1.06 1.20
CA LEU A 15 -0.20 -1.02 2.45
C LEU A 15 0.75 -0.84 3.63
N ARG A 16 0.52 0.21 4.40
CA ARG A 16 1.21 0.49 5.67
C ARG A 16 0.16 0.93 6.67
N THR A 17 -0.07 0.16 7.72
CA THR A 17 -1.07 0.53 8.75
C THR A 17 -0.49 1.50 9.76
N LEU A 18 -1.35 2.16 10.56
CA LEU A 18 -0.88 3.00 11.67
C LEU A 18 -0.27 2.19 12.81
N SER A 19 -0.81 0.98 13.05
CA SER A 19 -0.25 0.04 14.00
C SER A 19 0.63 -0.97 13.28
N ASP A 20 1.85 -1.13 13.77
CA ASP A 20 2.78 -2.11 13.26
C ASP A 20 2.33 -3.56 13.55
N SER A 21 1.37 -3.73 14.47
CA SER A 21 0.75 -5.03 14.78
C SER A 21 -0.18 -5.56 13.69
N VAL A 22 -0.67 -4.71 12.79
CA VAL A 22 -1.60 -5.11 11.71
C VAL A 22 -0.84 -5.41 10.41
N MET A 23 0.03 -4.49 9.98
CA MET A 23 0.92 -4.67 8.85
C MET A 23 2.17 -3.77 8.99
N ASN A 24 3.30 -4.37 9.37
CA ASN A 24 4.63 -3.74 9.32
C ASN A 24 5.58 -4.54 8.44
N TYR A 25 5.12 -4.87 7.23
CA TYR A 25 5.94 -5.59 6.27
C TYR A 25 6.19 -4.71 5.05
N ASP A 26 7.45 -4.34 4.86
CA ASP A 26 7.91 -3.69 3.65
C ASP A 26 8.51 -4.75 2.72
N VAL A 27 7.68 -5.21 1.78
CA VAL A 27 8.12 -6.18 0.76
C VAL A 27 9.32 -5.66 0.01
N TRP A 28 9.37 -4.37 -0.34
CA TRP A 28 10.44 -3.80 -1.15
C TRP A 28 11.77 -3.76 -0.41
N ARG A 29 11.75 -3.46 0.89
CA ARG A 29 12.94 -3.60 1.74
C ARG A 29 13.45 -5.04 1.72
N ARG A 30 12.55 -6.01 1.90
CA ARG A 30 12.92 -7.43 1.88
C ARG A 30 13.46 -7.87 0.52
N MET A 31 12.88 -7.39 -0.57
CA MET A 31 13.36 -7.68 -1.92
C MET A 31 14.73 -7.04 -2.18
N GLY A 32 14.98 -5.84 -1.64
CA GLY A 32 16.31 -5.21 -1.67
C GLY A 32 17.37 -6.00 -0.90
N GLU A 33 17.03 -6.51 0.29
CA GLU A 33 17.90 -7.38 1.09
C GLU A 33 18.24 -8.70 0.36
N LEU A 34 17.27 -9.30 -0.34
CA LEU A 34 17.44 -10.58 -1.03
C LEU A 34 18.07 -10.45 -2.43
N GLY A 35 17.84 -9.34 -3.10
CA GLY A 35 18.23 -9.14 -4.49
C GLY A 35 19.64 -8.61 -4.69
N GLY A 36 20.21 -7.94 -3.67
CA GLY A 36 21.34 -7.03 -3.90
C GLY A 36 20.91 -5.85 -4.78
N ALA A 37 21.50 -4.67 -4.58
CA ALA A 37 21.19 -3.51 -5.39
C ALA A 37 21.34 -3.84 -6.90
N GLY A 38 20.23 -3.90 -7.65
CA GLY A 38 20.25 -4.04 -9.12
C GLY A 38 19.39 -5.14 -9.75
N LYS A 39 18.68 -6.00 -9.00
CA LYS A 39 17.69 -6.89 -9.62
C LYS A 39 16.40 -6.11 -9.94
N ASN A 40 16.25 -5.70 -11.20
CA ASN A 40 15.03 -5.06 -11.71
C ASN A 40 13.82 -6.00 -11.75
N HIS A 41 14.03 -7.31 -11.60
CA HIS A 41 13.00 -8.32 -11.63
C HIS A 41 13.26 -9.39 -10.57
N CYS A 42 12.20 -9.80 -9.90
CA CYS A 42 12.20 -10.92 -8.97
C CYS A 42 11.46 -12.08 -9.61
N SER A 43 11.94 -13.30 -9.35
CA SER A 43 11.30 -14.48 -9.93
C SER A 43 9.86 -14.57 -9.38
N PRO A 44 8.85 -14.91 -10.21
CA PRO A 44 7.48 -15.12 -9.74
C PRO A 44 7.39 -16.13 -8.58
N THR A 45 8.32 -17.09 -8.52
CA THR A 45 8.40 -18.08 -7.44
C THR A 45 8.91 -17.48 -6.13
N GLU A 46 9.88 -16.56 -6.19
CA GLU A 46 10.40 -15.85 -5.01
C GLU A 46 9.32 -14.93 -4.43
N ILE A 47 8.61 -14.17 -5.29
CA ILE A 47 7.46 -13.34 -4.87
C ILE A 47 6.38 -14.21 -4.23
N ARG A 48 6.04 -15.34 -4.86
CA ARG A 48 4.99 -16.22 -4.34
C ARG A 48 5.33 -16.84 -2.99
N TYR A 49 6.57 -17.28 -2.80
CA TYR A 49 6.99 -17.93 -1.56
C TYR A 49 7.16 -16.92 -0.40
N LEU A 50 7.78 -15.77 -0.67
CA LEU A 50 8.14 -14.80 0.38
C LEU A 50 7.03 -13.81 0.69
N VAL A 51 6.16 -13.49 -0.28
CA VAL A 51 5.28 -12.33 -0.19
C VAL A 51 3.82 -12.76 -0.07
N LEU A 52 3.34 -13.60 -1.00
CA LEU A 52 1.91 -13.95 -1.07
C LEU A 52 1.47 -14.92 0.03
N ASN A 53 2.30 -15.90 0.41
CA ASN A 53 1.89 -16.92 1.38
C ASN A 53 2.05 -16.51 2.86
N ILE A 54 2.86 -15.50 3.18
CA ILE A 54 3.25 -15.19 4.57
C ILE A 54 2.76 -13.80 5.00
N HIS A 55 2.79 -12.82 4.09
CA HIS A 55 2.58 -11.42 4.42
C HIS A 55 1.38 -10.79 3.73
N GLU A 56 0.66 -11.54 2.89
CA GLU A 56 -0.63 -11.10 2.40
C GLU A 56 -1.61 -11.02 3.58
N LYS A 57 -2.08 -9.79 3.88
CA LYS A 57 -3.11 -9.57 4.89
C LYS A 57 -4.41 -9.23 4.19
N ILE A 58 -5.41 -10.01 4.55
CA ILE A 58 -6.79 -9.83 4.12
C ILE A 58 -7.43 -8.90 5.15
N ILE A 59 -7.84 -7.71 4.73
CA ILE A 59 -8.64 -6.80 5.54
C ILE A 59 -10.11 -7.10 5.26
N PRO A 60 -10.88 -7.59 6.26
CA PRO A 60 -12.31 -7.84 6.12
C PRO A 60 -13.07 -6.57 5.76
N ILE A 61 -14.15 -6.71 4.98
CA ILE A 61 -14.94 -5.56 4.54
C ILE A 61 -15.55 -4.75 5.70
N GLU A 62 -15.87 -5.43 6.79
CA GLU A 62 -16.52 -4.90 7.99
C GLU A 62 -15.75 -3.80 8.72
N TYR A 63 -14.47 -3.59 8.37
CA TYR A 63 -13.65 -2.50 8.91
C TYR A 63 -14.03 -1.13 8.34
N GLY A 64 -14.79 -1.05 7.24
CA GLY A 64 -15.21 0.21 6.64
C GLY A 64 -14.04 1.11 6.23
N LEU A 65 -14.05 2.37 6.69
CA LEU A 65 -12.97 3.33 6.48
C LEU A 65 -11.85 3.13 7.51
N LEU A 66 -10.76 2.51 7.08
CA LEU A 66 -9.57 2.30 7.91
C LEU A 66 -8.48 3.31 7.57
N GLU A 67 -7.99 4.05 8.58
CA GLU A 67 -6.84 4.94 8.38
C GLU A 67 -5.55 4.14 8.23
N VAL A 68 -4.77 4.49 7.22
CA VAL A 68 -3.48 3.89 6.89
C VAL A 68 -2.43 4.97 6.63
N ARG A 69 -1.16 4.59 6.67
CA ARG A 69 -0.03 5.43 6.24
C ARG A 69 0.07 5.46 4.71
N SER A 70 -0.21 4.35 4.04
CA SER A 70 -0.24 4.21 2.58
C SER A 70 -1.05 2.98 2.19
N ALA A 71 -1.55 2.98 0.95
CA ALA A 71 -2.29 1.88 0.33
C ALA A 71 -2.34 2.06 -1.19
N PHE A 72 -2.48 0.97 -1.93
CA PHE A 72 -2.65 0.92 -3.37
C PHE A 72 -3.70 -0.15 -3.72
N GLY A 73 -4.31 -0.06 -4.90
CA GLY A 73 -5.33 -1.01 -5.38
C GLY A 73 -6.66 -0.34 -5.67
N GLY A 74 -7.18 -0.49 -6.89
CA GLY A 74 -8.42 0.16 -7.30
C GLY A 74 -8.27 1.65 -7.59
N ALA A 75 -9.06 2.50 -6.92
CA ALA A 75 -9.16 3.93 -7.20
C ALA A 75 -8.56 4.83 -6.09
N GLY A 76 -7.91 5.92 -6.46
CA GLY A 76 -7.46 6.96 -5.54
C GLY A 76 -8.43 8.15 -5.58
N LEU A 77 -8.85 8.65 -4.42
CA LEU A 77 -9.58 9.92 -4.33
C LEU A 77 -8.84 10.79 -3.34
N TYR A 78 -8.41 11.96 -3.79
CA TYR A 78 -7.61 12.89 -3.02
C TYR A 78 -8.22 14.27 -3.07
N LYS A 79 -8.17 14.99 -1.94
CA LYS A 79 -8.40 16.43 -1.97
C LYS A 79 -7.19 17.09 -2.62
N LEU A 80 -7.42 17.89 -3.66
CA LEU A 80 -6.35 18.49 -4.45
C LEU A 80 -5.36 19.30 -3.59
N ASN A 81 -5.87 20.04 -2.61
CA ASN A 81 -5.02 20.80 -1.69
C ASN A 81 -4.06 19.93 -0.86
N SER A 82 -4.49 18.70 -0.53
CA SER A 82 -3.67 17.75 0.22
C SER A 82 -2.55 17.14 -0.62
N THR A 83 -2.57 17.27 -1.95
CA THR A 83 -1.54 16.70 -2.84
C THR A 83 -0.51 17.72 -3.33
N TYR A 84 -0.67 19.01 -3.01
CA TYR A 84 0.22 20.05 -3.54
C TYR A 84 1.68 19.82 -3.13
N GLY A 85 2.54 19.82 -4.15
CA GLY A 85 3.98 19.62 -4.00
C GLY A 85 4.35 18.23 -3.48
N CYS A 86 3.45 17.24 -3.63
CA CYS A 86 3.73 15.82 -3.46
C CYS A 86 3.71 15.14 -4.82
N GLN A 87 4.68 14.28 -5.06
CA GLN A 87 4.86 13.60 -6.34
C GLN A 87 5.06 12.11 -6.11
N TYR A 88 4.59 11.33 -7.08
CA TYR A 88 5.04 9.96 -7.25
C TYR A 88 6.54 9.96 -7.48
N ASN A 89 7.26 9.07 -6.81
CA ASN A 89 8.67 8.83 -7.08
C ASN A 89 8.83 7.45 -7.74
N GLY A 90 9.79 7.28 -8.64
CA GLY A 90 10.03 5.98 -9.29
C GLY A 90 10.71 4.93 -8.39
N ALA A 91 10.62 5.07 -7.06
CA ALA A 91 11.29 4.19 -6.11
C ALA A 91 10.29 3.20 -5.49
N THR A 92 10.78 2.02 -5.10
CA THR A 92 10.13 0.93 -4.33
C THR A 92 8.60 0.78 -4.49
N CYS A 93 7.77 1.72 -4.04
CA CYS A 93 6.43 1.91 -4.61
C CYS A 93 6.07 3.40 -4.59
N GLU A 94 5.73 3.97 -5.75
CA GLU A 94 5.53 5.40 -5.96
C GLU A 94 4.45 5.98 -5.02
N HIS A 95 3.48 5.14 -4.67
CA HIS A 95 2.37 5.49 -3.78
C HIS A 95 2.82 5.72 -2.33
N VAL A 96 3.84 5.00 -1.85
CA VAL A 96 4.28 5.12 -0.45
C VAL A 96 4.87 6.50 -0.20
N ALA A 97 5.81 6.93 -1.05
CA ALA A 97 6.42 8.25 -0.93
C ALA A 97 5.40 9.38 -1.14
N PHE A 98 4.49 9.21 -2.10
CA PHE A 98 3.40 10.15 -2.33
C PHE A 98 2.52 10.32 -1.09
N HIS A 99 2.06 9.22 -0.48
CA HIS A 99 1.24 9.26 0.73
C HIS A 99 2.00 9.81 1.94
N LEU A 100 3.28 9.47 2.12
CA LEU A 100 4.11 10.03 3.17
C LEU A 100 4.21 11.55 3.03
N CYS A 101 4.46 12.07 1.83
CA CYS A 101 4.46 13.52 1.59
C CYS A 101 3.11 14.16 1.95
N ILE A 102 1.98 13.56 1.53
CA ILE A 102 0.65 14.07 1.88
C ILE A 102 0.48 14.18 3.39
N ARG A 103 0.92 13.15 4.14
CA ARG A 103 0.79 13.09 5.60
C ARG A 103 1.70 14.10 6.30
N GLU A 104 2.97 14.16 5.90
CA GLU A 104 3.99 14.96 6.59
C GLU A 104 3.90 16.44 6.24
N LYS A 105 3.75 16.76 4.95
CA LYS A 105 3.76 18.14 4.45
C LYS A 105 2.40 18.81 4.56
N ASN A 106 1.34 18.08 4.22
CA ASN A 106 -0.01 18.63 4.09
C ASN A 106 -0.95 18.15 5.20
N GLN A 107 -0.44 17.42 6.20
CA GLN A 107 -1.21 16.88 7.34
C GLN A 107 -2.44 16.06 6.90
N GLY A 108 -2.36 15.50 5.68
CA GLY A 108 -3.43 14.70 5.12
C GLY A 108 -3.53 13.35 5.81
N ARG A 109 -4.71 12.74 5.75
CA ARG A 109 -4.96 11.39 6.27
C ARG A 109 -5.37 10.50 5.10
N ILE A 110 -4.85 9.29 5.09
CA ILE A 110 -5.12 8.31 4.03
C ILE A 110 -6.02 7.22 4.60
N PHE A 111 -7.05 6.87 3.84
CA PHE A 111 -8.01 5.85 4.23
C PHE A 111 -8.21 4.86 3.09
N ILE A 112 -8.29 3.58 3.46
CA ILE A 112 -8.86 2.54 2.59
C ILE A 112 -10.33 2.37 2.94
N ASN A 113 -11.15 2.04 1.95
CA ASN A 113 -12.53 1.62 2.19
C ASN A 113 -12.68 0.19 1.69
N SER A 114 -12.66 -0.78 2.61
CA SER A 114 -12.78 -2.20 2.25
C SER A 114 -14.19 -2.57 1.76
N GLU A 115 -15.20 -1.74 2.01
CA GLU A 115 -16.59 -1.94 1.57
C GLU A 115 -16.86 -1.42 0.16
N PHE A 116 -15.96 -0.61 -0.41
CA PHE A 116 -16.21 0.00 -1.70
C PHE A 116 -16.19 -1.04 -2.84
N ARG A 117 -17.36 -1.26 -3.45
CA ARG A 117 -17.57 -2.13 -4.60
C ARG A 117 -17.89 -1.29 -5.83
N LEU A 118 -17.30 -1.67 -6.97
CA LEU A 118 -17.77 -1.21 -8.28
C LEU A 118 -18.84 -2.22 -8.70
N ASN A 119 -20.09 -1.75 -8.82
CA ASN A 119 -21.22 -2.55 -9.31
C ASN A 119 -21.18 -2.68 -10.84
#